data_AF-A0A0F9QF10-F1
#
_entry.id   AF-A0A0F9QF10-F1
#
_cell.length_a   1.000
_cell.length_b   1.000
_cell.length_c   1.000
_cell.angle_alpha   90.00
_cell.angle_beta   90.00
_cell.angle_gamma   90.00
#
_symmetry.space_group_name_H-M   'P 1'
#
loop_
_entity.id
_entity.type
_entity.pdbx_description
1 polymer ?
#
loop_
_entity_poly.entity_id
_entity_poly.type
_entity_poly.pdbx_seq_one_letter_code
_entity_poly.pdbx_strand_id
1 'polypeptide(L)'
;MVSQEQFDGWLLDVSTYGKGVILWVKTLKEQKIVKIFDEFCPEFFAVPKKHTGGDFKRLKEILKSHRDVKSVRLCEKYVKLEDHKKKTILGISVTKPSTFKTTIR
;
A
#
# COMPACT_ATOMS: atom_id res chain seq x y z
N MET A 1 -5.17 4.04 19.83
CA MET A 1 -4.97 2.58 19.87
C MET A 1 -5.91 1.99 18.83
N VAL A 2 -5.37 1.43 17.74
CA VAL A 2 -6.20 0.69 16.78
C VAL A 2 -6.42 -0.67 17.42
N SER A 3 -7.64 -0.93 17.89
CA SER A 3 -8.05 -2.28 18.26
C SER A 3 -7.89 -3.15 17.01
N GLN A 4 -6.80 -3.92 16.92
CA GLN A 4 -6.78 -5.06 16.02
C GLN A 4 -7.82 -6.02 16.59
N GLU A 5 -9.04 -5.99 16.08
CA GLU A 5 -9.96 -7.11 16.27
C GLU A 5 -9.24 -8.34 15.74
N GLN A 6 -8.73 -9.15 16.66
CA GLN A 6 -8.01 -10.36 16.35
C GLN A 6 -9.05 -11.33 15.82
N PHE A 7 -9.09 -11.48 14.50
CA PHE A 7 -10.00 -12.42 13.86
C PHE A 7 -9.56 -13.85 14.17
N ASP A 8 -10.48 -14.66 14.70
CA ASP A 8 -10.24 -16.07 15.06
C ASP A 8 -10.63 -17.01 13.91
N GLY A 9 -9.69 -17.26 13.00
CA GLY A 9 -9.86 -18.24 11.94
C GLY A 9 -8.80 -18.25 10.83
N TRP A 10 -9.06 -19.03 9.78
CA TRP A 10 -8.12 -19.29 8.69
C TRP A 10 -8.44 -18.45 7.45
N LEU A 11 -7.46 -17.68 6.98
CA LEU A 11 -7.54 -16.96 5.71
C LEU A 11 -7.49 -17.97 4.55
N LEU A 12 -8.56 -18.01 3.75
CA LEU A 12 -8.71 -18.92 2.62
C LEU A 12 -8.27 -18.27 1.30
N ASP A 13 -8.67 -17.02 1.09
CA ASP A 13 -8.38 -16.27 -0.13
C ASP A 13 -8.38 -14.76 0.14
N VAL A 14 -7.63 -14.02 -0.68
CA VAL A 14 -7.60 -12.56 -0.70
C VAL A 14 -7.77 -12.08 -2.14
N SER A 15 -8.81 -11.30 -2.37
CA SER A 15 -9.05 -10.64 -3.65
C SER A 15 -9.17 -9.13 -3.48
N THR A 16 -8.93 -8.38 -4.56
CA THR A 16 -9.15 -6.93 -4.57
C THR A 16 -10.45 -6.61 -5.28
N TYR A 17 -11.09 -5.51 -4.87
CA TYR A 17 -12.21 -4.93 -5.58
C TYR A 17 -12.02 -3.42 -5.71
N GLY A 18 -12.94 -2.72 -6.37
CA GLY A 18 -12.74 -1.33 -6.76
C GLY A 18 -12.36 -0.36 -5.62
N LYS A 19 -12.77 -0.64 -4.38
CA LYS A 19 -12.54 0.21 -3.20
C LYS A 19 -11.60 -0.38 -2.14
N GLY A 20 -11.22 -1.65 -2.23
CA GLY A 20 -10.41 -2.28 -1.18
C GLY A 20 -10.13 -3.76 -1.42
N VAL A 21 -10.11 -4.54 -0.34
CA VAL A 21 -9.88 -5.99 -0.37
C VAL A 21 -11.07 -6.77 0.16
N ILE A 22 -11.18 -7.99 -0.32
CA ILE A 22 -12.11 -9.01 0.13
C ILE A 22 -11.26 -10.11 0.76
N LEU A 23 -11.53 -10.41 2.02
CA LEU A 23 -10.94 -11.53 2.74
C LEU A 23 -11.98 -12.64 2.87
N TRP A 24 -11.64 -13.84 2.42
CA TRP A 24 -12.44 -15.04 2.66
C TRP A 24 -11.85 -15.79 3.83
N VAL A 25 -12.64 -16.00 4.87
CA VAL A 25 -12.13 -16.54 6.13
C VAL A 25 -13.01 -17.64 6.68
N LYS A 26 -12.40 -18.74 7.12
CA LYS A 26 -13.06 -19.84 7.84
C LYS A 26 -12.97 -19.57 9.33
N THR A 27 -14.09 -19.25 9.97
CA THR A 27 -14.15 -19.02 11.42
C THR A 27 -13.85 -20.30 12.19
N LEU A 28 -13.07 -20.22 13.25
CA LEU A 28 -12.72 -21.40 14.07
C LEU A 28 -13.90 -21.89 14.91
N LYS A 29 -14.60 -20.96 15.57
CA LYS A 29 -15.72 -21.27 16.46
C LYS A 29 -16.93 -21.86 15.75
N GLU A 30 -17.35 -21.25 14.64
CA GLU A 30 -18.60 -21.60 13.96
C GLU A 30 -18.38 -22.48 12.74
N GLN A 31 -17.12 -22.67 12.32
CA GLN A 31 -16.77 -23.40 11.10
C GLN A 31 -17.52 -22.88 9.87
N LYS A 32 -17.73 -21.55 9.79
CA LYS A 32 -18.40 -20.90 8.65
C LYS A 32 -17.40 -20.15 7.79
N ILE A 33 -17.69 -20.06 6.50
CA ILE A 33 -16.95 -19.19 5.59
C ILE A 33 -17.64 -17.84 5.58
N VAL A 34 -16.90 -16.80 5.95
CA VAL A 34 -17.36 -15.40 5.94
C VAL A 34 -16.54 -14.57 4.97
N LYS A 35 -17.16 -13.52 4.45
CA LYS A 35 -16.55 -12.56 3.54
C LYS A 35 -16.42 -11.22 4.25
N ILE A 36 -15.20 -10.74 4.43
CA ILE A 36 -14.90 -9.45 5.08
C ILE A 36 -14.48 -8.47 3.99
N PHE A 37 -15.10 -7.30 3.99
CA PHE A 37 -14.71 -6.19 3.14
C PHE A 37 -13.91 -5.19 3.97
N ASP A 38 -12.71 -4.89 3.52
CA ASP A 38 -11.85 -3.93 4.18
C ASP A 38 -11.39 -2.85 3.19
N GLU A 39 -11.27 -1.63 3.69
CA GLU A 39 -10.73 -0.52 2.92
C GLU A 39 -9.22 -0.70 2.76
N PHE A 40 -8.75 -0.65 1.51
CA PHE A 40 -7.33 -0.82 1.22
C PHE A 40 -6.86 0.20 0.19
N CYS A 41 -5.82 0.95 0.57
CA CYS A 41 -5.17 1.95 -0.26
C CYS A 41 -3.80 1.42 -0.68
N PRO A 42 -3.64 0.83 -1.89
CA PRO A 42 -2.37 0.23 -2.27
C PRO A 42 -1.25 1.26 -2.36
N GLU A 43 -0.03 0.81 -2.10
CA GLU A 43 1.17 1.63 -2.14
C GLU A 43 2.13 1.09 -3.20
N PHE A 44 2.76 2.00 -3.95
CA PHE A 44 3.92 1.68 -4.79
C PHE A 44 5.11 2.57 -4.41
N PHE A 45 6.29 2.19 -4.88
CA PHE A 45 7.54 2.86 -4.52
C PHE A 45 8.22 3.47 -5.75
N ALA A 46 8.63 4.73 -5.62
CA ALA A 46 9.43 5.41 -6.63
C ALA A 46 10.85 5.64 -6.09
N VAL A 47 11.83 5.18 -6.86
CA VAL A 47 13.26 5.36 -6.56
C VAL A 47 13.76 6.51 -7.42
N PRO A 48 14.09 7.68 -6.83
CA PRO A 48 14.58 8.77 -7.63
C PRO A 48 15.96 8.47 -8.24
N LYS A 49 16.23 9.03 -9.41
CA LYS A 49 17.57 8.94 -10.03
C LYS A 49 18.59 9.69 -9.15
N LYS A 50 19.88 9.33 -9.27
CA LYS A 50 20.98 9.93 -8.49
C LYS A 50 20.92 11.47 -8.58
N HIS A 51 21.24 12.14 -7.47
CA HIS A 51 21.30 13.61 -7.27
C HIS A 51 19.99 14.35 -6.92
N THR A 52 18.98 13.69 -6.36
CA THR A 52 17.74 14.34 -5.96
C THR A 52 17.81 15.29 -4.75
N GLY A 53 18.98 15.53 -4.13
CA GLY A 53 19.21 16.53 -3.06
C GLY A 53 17.95 17.11 -2.37
N GLY A 54 17.67 18.39 -2.60
CA GLY A 54 16.47 19.10 -2.14
C GLY A 54 15.19 18.81 -2.94
N ASP A 55 15.28 18.08 -4.05
CA ASP A 55 14.14 17.74 -4.91
C ASP A 55 13.18 16.74 -4.28
N PHE A 56 13.58 15.97 -3.26
CA PHE A 56 12.65 15.05 -2.59
C PHE A 56 11.40 15.75 -2.05
N LYS A 57 11.57 16.94 -1.46
CA LYS A 57 10.44 17.73 -0.95
C LYS A 57 9.55 18.20 -2.10
N ARG A 58 10.16 18.70 -3.18
CA ARG A 58 9.44 19.16 -4.37
C ARG A 58 8.69 18.02 -5.06
N LEU A 59 9.33 16.87 -5.28
CA LEU A 59 8.75 15.66 -5.85
C LEU A 59 7.58 15.15 -5.00
N LYS A 60 7.73 15.17 -3.67
CA LYS A 60 6.65 14.82 -2.75
C LYS A 60 5.41 15.70 -2.97
N GLU A 61 5.59 17.02 -3.07
CA GLU A 61 4.46 17.94 -3.29
C GLU A 61 3.85 17.80 -4.69
N ILE A 62 4.66 17.57 -5.73
CA ILE A 62 4.16 17.28 -7.08
C ILE A 62 3.28 16.03 -7.07
N LEU A 63 3.77 14.93 -6.48
CA LEU A 63 3.03 13.67 -6.43
C LEU A 63 1.75 13.78 -5.61
N LYS A 64 1.76 14.53 -4.51
CA LYS A 64 0.55 14.80 -3.70
C LYS A 64 -0.54 15.57 -4.46
N SER A 65 -0.18 16.34 -5.50
CA SER A 65 -1.17 17.07 -6.31
C SER A 65 -1.97 16.17 -7.25
N HIS A 66 -1.54 14.92 -7.46
CA HIS A 66 -2.24 13.98 -8.33
C HIS A 66 -3.55 13.50 -7.69
N ARG A 67 -4.67 13.60 -8.42
CA ARG A 67 -6.03 13.31 -7.90
C ARG A 67 -6.20 11.92 -7.27
N ASP A 68 -5.46 10.93 -7.77
CA ASP A 68 -5.57 9.53 -7.34
C ASP A 68 -4.53 9.15 -6.27
N VAL A 69 -3.67 10.10 -5.86
CA VAL A 69 -2.69 9.92 -4.78
C VAL A 69 -3.30 10.36 -3.45
N LYS A 70 -3.35 9.44 -2.48
CA LYS A 70 -3.82 9.70 -1.12
C LYS A 70 -2.73 10.32 -0.25
N SER A 71 -1.52 9.79 -0.35
CA SER A 71 -0.39 10.27 0.45
C SER A 71 0.94 9.90 -0.17
N VAL A 72 1.97 10.67 0.19
CA VAL A 72 3.36 10.42 -0.21
C VAL A 72 4.22 10.54 1.04
N ARG A 73 5.00 9.50 1.32
CA ARG A 73 5.94 9.45 2.46
C ARG A 73 7.36 9.15 1.99
N LEU A 74 8.34 9.66 2.74
CA LEU A 74 9.71 9.19 2.62
C LEU A 74 9.85 7.92 3.45
N CYS A 75 10.47 6.89 2.91
CA CYS A 75 10.78 5.67 3.63
C CYS A 75 12.16 5.13 3.23
N GLU A 76 12.75 4.30 4.09
CA GLU A 76 14.03 3.66 3.84
C GLU A 76 13.82 2.17 3.54
N LYS A 77 14.22 1.73 2.34
CA LYS A 77 14.14 0.32 1.93
C LYS A 77 15.41 -0.15 1.23
N TYR A 78 15.65 -1.46 1.29
CA TYR A 78 16.55 -2.14 0.36
C TYR A 78 15.84 -2.19 -0.99
N VAL A 79 16.37 -1.49 -1.99
CA VAL A 79 15.72 -1.36 -3.30
C VAL A 79 16.04 -2.56 -4.17
N LYS A 80 17.25 -3.09 -4.03
CA LYS A 80 17.70 -4.31 -4.69
C LYS A 80 18.10 -5.37 -3.65
N LEU A 81 18.13 -6.63 -4.07
CA LEU A 81 18.52 -7.74 -3.19
C LEU A 81 19.98 -7.63 -2.73
N GLU A 82 20.84 -7.08 -3.59
CA GLU A 82 22.27 -6.86 -3.33
C GLU A 82 22.57 -5.58 -2.54
N ASP A 83 21.57 -4.74 -2.23
CA ASP A 83 21.82 -3.49 -1.51
C ASP A 83 22.29 -3.77 -0.08
N HIS A 84 23.52 -3.39 0.24
CA HIS A 84 24.06 -3.48 1.62
C HIS A 84 23.55 -2.39 2.56
N LYS A 85 22.86 -1.37 2.03
CA LYS A 85 22.27 -0.27 2.79
C LYS A 85 20.92 0.11 2.20
N LYS A 86 20.02 0.57 3.07
CA LYS A 86 18.73 1.12 2.65
C LYS A 86 18.94 2.44 1.90
N LYS A 87 18.02 2.73 0.97
CA LYS A 87 17.92 4.01 0.27
C LYS A 87 16.65 4.72 0.68
N THR A 88 16.72 6.05 0.78
CA THR A 88 15.54 6.90 0.91
C THR A 88 14.77 6.90 -0.40
N ILE A 89 13.49 6.52 -0.34
CA ILE A 89 12.58 6.43 -1.50
C ILE A 89 11.24 7.06 -1.16
N LEU A 90 10.39 7.22 -2.17
CA LEU A 90 9.02 7.72 -2.01
C LEU A 90 8.05 6.54 -1.99
N GLY A 91 7.33 6.36 -0.89
CA GLY A 91 6.14 5.52 -0.81
C GLY A 91 4.91 6.34 -1.20
N ILE A 92 4.19 5.89 -2.21
CA ILE A 92 3.05 6.60 -2.81
C ILE A 92 1.82 5.72 -2.65
N SER A 93 0.90 6.13 -1.78
CA SER A 93 -0.38 5.45 -1.58
C SER A 93 -1.43 6.05 -2.51
N VAL A 94 -2.15 5.19 -3.25
CA VAL A 94 -3.29 5.61 -4.07
C VAL A 94 -4.59 5.54 -3.26
N THR A 95 -5.61 6.27 -3.71
CA THR A 95 -6.91 6.37 -3.01
C THR A 95 -7.68 5.05 -2.94
N LYS A 96 -7.54 4.17 -3.94
CA LYS A 96 -8.23 2.88 -4.01
C LYS A 96 -7.55 1.93 -5.02
N PRO A 97 -7.80 0.61 -4.96
CA PRO A 97 -7.13 -0.35 -5.85
C PRO A 97 -7.43 -0.13 -7.34
N SER A 98 -8.64 0.31 -7.67
CA SER A 98 -9.05 0.54 -9.07
C SER A 98 -8.22 1.62 -9.80
N THR A 99 -7.60 2.56 -9.09
CA THR A 99 -6.81 3.65 -9.69
C THR A 99 -5.31 3.36 -9.72
N PHE A 100 -4.87 2.23 -9.16
CA PHE A 100 -3.45 1.91 -9.04
C PHE A 100 -2.75 1.85 -10.40
N LYS A 101 -3.28 1.06 -11.34
CA LYS A 101 -2.66 0.88 -12.67
C LYS A 101 -2.64 2.18 -13.49
N THR A 102 -3.63 3.05 -13.34
CA THR A 102 -3.69 4.32 -14.05
C THR A 102 -2.75 5.37 -13.45
N THR A 103 -2.43 5.25 -12.15
CA THR A 103 -1.55 6.21 -11.46
C THR A 103 -0.06 5.91 -11.68
N ILE A 104 0.29 4.65 -12.00
CA ILE A 104 1.68 4.23 -12.21
C ILE A 104 2.14 4.43 -13.68
N ARG A 105 1.19 4.46 -14.62
CA ARG A 105 1.48 4.71 -16.04
C ARG A 105 1.92 6.15 -16.26
#